data_AF-A0A7S8C6X2-F1
#
_entry.id   AF-A0A7S8C6X2-F1
#
_cell.length_a   1.000
_cell.length_b   1.000
_cell.length_c   1.000
_cell.angle_alpha   90.00
_cell.angle_beta   90.00
_cell.angle_gamma   90.00
#
_symmetry.space_group_name_H-M   'P 1'
#
loop_
_entity.id
_entity.type
_entity.pdbx_description
1 polymer ?
#
loop_
_entity_poly.entity_id
_entity_poly.type
_entity_poly.pdbx_seq_one_letter_code
_entity_poly.pdbx_strand_id
1 'polypeptide(L)'
;MTTEYLHGVRAIEISDGLRPVRRARSSVIGLVGTAPDADAAAFPINTPVVVAGNTRTAALLGQSGTLGDAMAAIYAQIGAIVVVVRVEEGGTAEETLSNVIGDPLAKTGAYALMTAEQVTGYKPRILIAPGFTSDRPATGIQRIDVTAGGTDYTEAPTVELDGAPTVAAEATAVIENGAVTAVLVTQPGLGYAAAPTVTFTGGGGADATATAVLGTTANPVTAALTGIASQLRGWVFADGPNTTNAAAISARGDYGSDRLMLFDPHPLVWDTGNDTNVTRPASAYAAGVQAWVDNKHGFWWPLSNRPVNGIVGATRPIAFSIGDANSEHNLLNENEITTIIRKDGFRFFGLRSTGSDPLWAFLSVRRTADMIMDEIEASHLWALDRPFSQQLVREIVESVNAYLRTLIVEGAIVGGAAWLNPDFNQQSDLVQGKLAIDFDIEPVAPIERLTFRVHRNPEYYTAAIEEIVRDLAA
;
A
#
# COMPACT_ATOMS: atom_id res chain seq x y z
N MET A 1 -23.87 39.98 -26.44
CA MET A 1 -23.08 41.19 -26.69
C MET A 1 -23.82 42.06 -27.68
N THR A 2 -24.08 43.30 -27.29
CA THR A 2 -24.74 44.33 -28.10
C THR A 2 -23.98 44.54 -29.40
N THR A 3 -24.71 44.51 -30.52
CA THR A 3 -24.23 44.74 -31.88
C THR A 3 -23.82 46.20 -32.05
N GLU A 4 -22.57 46.52 -31.76
CA GLU A 4 -21.93 47.71 -32.33
C GLU A 4 -21.63 47.45 -33.80
N TYR A 5 -22.08 48.38 -34.65
CA TYR A 5 -21.86 48.38 -36.10
C TYR A 5 -20.35 48.37 -36.41
N LEU A 6 -19.88 47.35 -37.15
CA LEU A 6 -18.49 47.25 -37.62
C LEU A 6 -18.48 47.32 -39.16
N HIS A 7 -17.74 48.29 -39.72
CA HIS A 7 -17.40 48.32 -41.14
C HIS A 7 -15.96 47.80 -41.33
N GLY A 8 -15.79 46.47 -41.37
CA GLY A 8 -14.50 45.79 -41.51
C GLY A 8 -14.59 44.29 -41.21
N VAL A 9 -13.48 43.55 -41.35
CA VAL A 9 -13.39 42.13 -40.96
C VAL A 9 -12.83 42.02 -39.54
N ARG A 10 -13.56 41.36 -38.64
CA ARG A 10 -13.11 41.05 -37.28
C ARG A 10 -12.93 39.54 -37.14
N ALA A 11 -11.73 39.10 -36.79
CA ALA A 11 -11.53 37.77 -36.24
C ALA A 11 -11.83 37.84 -34.74
N ILE A 12 -12.73 36.97 -34.26
CA ILE A 12 -12.91 36.72 -32.84
C ILE A 12 -12.35 35.33 -32.60
N GLU A 13 -11.45 35.20 -31.64
CA GLU A 13 -10.98 33.91 -31.18
C GLU A 13 -12.08 33.27 -30.32
N ILE A 14 -12.78 32.30 -30.90
CA ILE A 14 -13.75 31.46 -30.19
C ILE A 14 -12.97 30.26 -29.67
N SER A 15 -12.77 30.20 -28.35
CA SER A 15 -12.02 29.13 -27.68
C SER A 15 -12.91 27.95 -27.26
N ASP A 16 -13.72 27.46 -28.21
CA ASP A 16 -14.58 26.29 -28.03
C ASP A 16 -13.90 25.06 -28.66
N GLY A 17 -13.70 24.01 -27.87
CA GLY A 17 -13.00 22.81 -28.34
C GLY A 17 -12.70 21.79 -27.25
N LEU A 18 -12.51 20.55 -27.67
CA LEU A 18 -12.16 19.42 -26.80
C LEU A 18 -10.88 19.74 -26.03
N ARG A 19 -10.93 19.63 -24.70
CA ARG A 19 -9.76 19.73 -23.83
C ARG A 19 -9.30 18.31 -23.50
N PRO A 20 -8.07 17.90 -23.88
CA PRO A 20 -7.62 16.55 -23.61
C PRO A 20 -7.37 16.35 -22.11
N VAL A 21 -7.73 15.16 -21.62
CA VAL A 21 -7.34 14.71 -20.28
C VAL A 21 -5.82 14.55 -20.23
N ARG A 22 -5.20 15.11 -19.18
CA ARG A 22 -3.75 15.06 -18.98
C ARG A 22 -3.39 13.87 -18.08
N ARG A 23 -2.30 13.20 -18.44
CA ARG A 23 -1.75 12.10 -17.65
C ARG A 23 -1.25 12.58 -16.29
N ALA A 24 -1.66 11.90 -15.23
CA ALA A 24 -1.16 12.09 -13.89
C ALA A 24 0.14 11.32 -13.69
N ARG A 25 0.98 11.78 -12.76
CA ARG A 25 2.22 11.06 -12.44
C ARG A 25 1.90 9.90 -11.50
N SER A 26 2.06 8.67 -11.98
CA SER A 26 1.79 7.45 -11.20
C SER A 26 2.98 6.99 -10.34
N SER A 27 4.19 7.45 -10.67
CA SER A 27 5.47 6.96 -10.10
C SER A 27 6.03 7.79 -8.93
N VAL A 28 5.23 8.70 -8.34
CA VAL A 28 5.66 9.51 -7.18
C VAL A 28 5.64 8.65 -5.91
N ILE A 29 6.78 8.56 -5.24
CA ILE A 29 6.93 7.78 -3.99
C ILE A 29 6.87 8.74 -2.79
N GLY A 30 6.07 8.41 -1.79
CA GLY A 30 6.06 9.05 -0.47
C GLY A 30 6.84 8.19 0.52
N LEU A 31 7.93 8.73 1.05
CA LEU A 31 8.85 8.03 1.94
C LEU A 31 8.87 8.72 3.30
N VAL A 32 8.59 7.96 4.36
CA VAL A 32 8.62 8.43 5.75
C VAL A 32 9.66 7.62 6.52
N GLY A 33 10.48 8.29 7.33
CA GLY A 33 11.49 7.61 8.14
C GLY A 33 12.40 8.56 8.92
N THR A 34 13.34 7.98 9.66
CA THR A 34 14.30 8.73 10.47
C THR A 34 15.55 9.05 9.67
N ALA A 35 16.14 10.22 9.95
CA ALA A 35 17.45 10.60 9.46
C ALA A 35 18.09 11.60 10.43
N PRO A 36 18.78 11.14 11.48
CA PRO A 36 19.39 12.04 12.47
C PRO A 36 20.42 12.99 11.86
N ASP A 37 21.20 12.51 10.90
CA ASP A 37 22.30 13.26 10.27
C ASP A 37 21.86 14.17 9.11
N ALA A 38 20.56 14.21 8.80
CA ALA A 38 20.08 15.00 7.68
C ALA A 38 20.22 16.51 7.94
N ASP A 39 20.58 17.25 6.88
CA ASP A 39 20.59 18.72 6.91
C ASP A 39 19.17 19.23 7.23
N ALA A 40 19.01 19.86 8.40
CA ALA A 40 17.72 20.31 8.90
C ALA A 40 17.09 21.45 8.07
N ALA A 41 17.89 22.21 7.32
CA ALA A 41 17.39 23.23 6.42
C ALA A 41 16.87 22.61 5.11
N ALA A 42 17.55 21.58 4.60
CA ALA A 42 17.13 20.86 3.41
C ALA A 42 15.95 19.90 3.68
N PHE A 43 15.95 19.25 4.84
CA PHE A 43 14.93 18.30 5.29
C PHE A 43 14.45 18.65 6.70
N PRO A 44 13.53 19.64 6.83
CA PRO A 44 12.90 19.96 8.09
C PRO A 44 12.04 18.80 8.59
N ILE A 45 11.95 18.66 9.92
CA ILE A 45 11.14 17.60 10.55
C ILE A 45 9.65 17.80 10.20
N ASN A 46 8.96 16.69 9.94
CA ASN A 46 7.53 16.61 9.62
C ASN A 46 7.08 17.45 8.42
N THR A 47 8.00 17.90 7.57
CA THR A 47 7.69 18.69 6.37
C THR A 47 8.01 17.88 5.12
N PRO A 48 7.04 17.70 4.20
CA PRO A 48 7.30 17.00 2.94
C PRO A 48 8.28 17.78 2.05
N VAL A 49 9.36 17.11 1.63
CA VAL A 49 10.37 17.68 0.72
C VAL A 49 10.50 16.80 -0.51
N VAL A 50 10.45 17.41 -1.69
CA VAL A 50 10.62 16.68 -2.96
C VAL A 50 12.09 16.51 -3.32
N VAL A 51 12.47 15.27 -3.65
CA VAL A 51 13.75 14.90 -4.24
C VAL A 51 13.50 14.30 -5.62
N ALA A 52 13.71 15.11 -6.66
CA ALA A 52 13.46 14.74 -8.05
C ALA A 52 14.67 14.05 -8.71
N GLY A 53 15.04 12.87 -8.19
CA GLY A 53 16.14 12.05 -8.76
C GLY A 53 17.55 12.63 -8.59
N ASN A 54 17.72 13.73 -7.84
CA ASN A 54 19.01 14.37 -7.61
C ASN A 54 19.78 13.69 -6.47
N THR A 55 20.81 12.92 -6.82
CA THR A 55 21.66 12.20 -5.86
C THR A 55 22.38 13.11 -4.88
N ARG A 56 22.68 14.37 -5.25
CA ARG A 56 23.31 15.34 -4.33
C ARG A 56 22.36 15.79 -3.23
N THR A 57 21.08 16.00 -3.57
CA THR A 57 20.06 16.36 -2.59
C THR A 57 19.75 15.18 -1.68
N ALA A 58 19.67 13.96 -2.23
CA ALA A 58 19.50 12.76 -1.43
C ALA A 58 20.67 12.51 -0.46
N ALA A 59 21.90 12.84 -0.84
CA ALA A 59 23.07 12.72 0.04
C ALA A 59 22.99 13.60 1.30
N LEU A 60 22.19 14.68 1.28
CA LEU A 60 21.97 15.53 2.45
C LEU A 60 21.10 14.87 3.53
N LEU A 61 20.56 13.66 3.29
CA LEU A 61 19.88 12.86 4.31
C LEU A 61 20.85 12.18 5.28
N GLY A 62 22.14 12.10 4.94
CA GLY A 62 23.13 11.40 5.75
C GLY A 62 23.06 9.88 5.62
N GLN A 63 23.84 9.18 6.45
CA GLN A 63 23.95 7.71 6.44
C GLN A 63 23.23 7.05 7.63
N SER A 64 23.02 7.77 8.74
CA SER A 64 22.27 7.27 9.89
C SER A 64 20.76 7.36 9.68
N GLY A 65 20.01 6.43 10.29
CA GLY A 65 18.57 6.31 10.15
C GLY A 65 18.15 5.44 8.97
N THR A 66 16.89 5.57 8.51
CA THR A 66 16.31 4.71 7.47
C THR A 66 16.20 5.38 6.10
N LEU A 67 16.15 6.72 6.04
CA LEU A 67 15.85 7.45 4.80
C LEU A 67 16.99 7.40 3.77
N GLY A 68 18.24 7.52 4.19
CA GLY A 68 19.39 7.48 3.27
C GLY A 68 19.47 6.15 2.52
N ASP A 69 19.34 5.04 3.25
CA ASP A 69 19.33 3.69 2.70
C ASP A 69 18.12 3.42 1.82
N ALA A 70 16.93 3.88 2.22
CA ALA A 70 15.72 3.76 1.40
C ALA A 70 15.84 4.53 0.07
N MET A 71 16.42 5.73 0.09
CA MET A 71 16.68 6.50 -1.13
C MET A 71 17.70 5.81 -2.05
N ALA A 72 18.76 5.23 -1.48
CA ALA A 72 19.72 4.44 -2.24
C ALA A 72 19.07 3.21 -2.90
N ALA A 73 18.19 2.51 -2.17
CA ALA A 73 17.43 1.36 -2.68
C ALA A 73 16.51 1.73 -3.86
N ILE A 74 15.82 2.87 -3.79
CA ILE A 74 14.98 3.39 -4.88
C ILE A 74 15.85 3.73 -6.10
N TYR A 75 16.95 4.45 -5.89
CA TYR A 75 17.83 4.90 -6.96
C TYR A 75 18.64 3.78 -7.62
N ALA A 76 18.82 2.65 -6.94
CA ALA A 76 19.33 1.43 -7.58
C ALA A 76 18.40 0.91 -8.68
N GLN A 77 17.10 1.22 -8.62
CA GLN A 77 16.12 0.85 -9.66
C GLN A 77 15.94 1.98 -10.68
N ILE A 78 15.65 3.20 -10.20
CA ILE A 78 15.37 4.37 -11.04
C ILE A 78 15.53 5.67 -10.26
N GLY A 79 15.94 6.75 -10.94
CA GLY A 79 15.85 8.13 -10.44
C GLY A 79 14.40 8.62 -10.36
N ALA A 80 13.61 8.08 -9.43
CA ALA A 80 12.22 8.47 -9.21
C ALA A 80 12.09 9.83 -8.50
N ILE A 81 10.89 10.40 -8.59
CA ILE A 81 10.49 11.54 -7.75
C ILE A 81 10.03 10.98 -6.41
N VAL A 82 10.72 11.39 -5.35
CA VAL A 82 10.43 10.94 -3.98
C VAL A 82 10.07 12.16 -3.14
N VAL A 83 8.92 12.13 -2.49
CA VAL A 83 8.54 13.06 -1.42
C VAL A 83 8.98 12.43 -0.11
N VAL A 84 9.97 13.04 0.53
CA VAL A 84 10.56 12.58 1.77
C VAL A 84 9.96 13.35 2.94
N VAL A 85 9.53 12.63 3.98
CA VAL A 85 9.15 13.19 5.27
C VAL A 85 10.11 12.64 6.32
N ARG A 86 10.91 13.53 6.89
CA ARG A 86 11.82 13.21 7.99
C ARG A 86 11.08 13.30 9.31
N VAL A 87 11.22 12.26 10.15
CA VAL A 87 10.72 12.26 11.53
C VAL A 87 11.87 12.18 12.52
N GLU A 88 11.61 12.62 13.75
CA GLU A 88 12.56 12.55 14.85
C GLU A 88 12.69 11.10 15.37
N GLU A 89 13.93 10.69 15.64
CA GLU A 89 14.20 9.42 16.31
C GLU A 89 14.00 9.62 17.82
N GLY A 90 13.09 8.85 18.41
CA GLY A 90 12.79 8.91 19.84
C GLY A 90 13.86 8.22 20.68
N GLY A 91 13.79 8.39 22.01
CA GLY A 91 14.67 7.69 22.95
C GLY A 91 14.38 6.19 23.04
N THR A 92 13.18 5.76 22.61
CA THR A 92 12.79 4.35 22.49
C THR A 92 12.24 4.01 21.10
N ALA A 93 12.15 2.72 20.79
CA ALA A 93 11.57 2.25 19.52
C ALA A 93 10.09 2.63 19.40
N GLU A 94 9.33 2.60 20.51
CA GLU A 94 7.93 2.98 20.56
C GLU A 94 7.72 4.48 20.34
N GLU A 95 8.58 5.31 20.92
CA GLU A 95 8.54 6.76 20.68
C GLU A 95 8.85 7.08 19.22
N THR A 96 9.84 6.38 18.63
CA THR A 96 10.14 6.50 17.20
C THR A 96 8.95 6.07 16.34
N LEU A 97 8.29 4.95 16.66
CA LEU A 97 7.07 4.52 15.96
C LEU A 97 5.96 5.57 16.05
N SER A 98 5.76 6.17 17.23
CA SER A 98 4.79 7.26 17.42
C SER A 98 5.12 8.45 16.52
N ASN A 99 6.40 8.85 16.43
CA ASN A 99 6.85 9.93 15.56
C ASN A 99 6.68 9.60 14.07
N VAL A 100 6.90 8.35 13.67
CA VAL A 100 6.69 7.88 12.29
C VAL A 100 5.22 7.92 11.91
N ILE A 101 4.31 7.51 12.80
CA ILE A 101 2.85 7.61 12.59
C ILE A 101 2.46 9.09 12.50
N GLY A 102 2.88 9.87 13.50
CA GLY A 102 2.53 11.26 13.67
C GLY A 102 1.08 11.50 14.09
N ASP A 103 0.66 12.76 14.03
CA ASP A 103 -0.66 13.21 14.44
C ASP A 103 -1.52 13.57 13.20
N PRO A 104 -2.76 13.04 13.11
CA PRO A 104 -3.63 13.26 11.96
C PRO A 104 -4.17 14.68 11.83
N LEU A 105 -4.25 15.44 12.92
CA LEU A 105 -4.72 16.83 12.95
C LEU A 105 -3.58 17.80 12.64
N ALA A 106 -2.40 17.57 13.22
CA ALA A 106 -1.21 18.37 12.98
C ALA A 106 -0.49 18.03 11.66
N LYS A 107 -0.88 16.92 11.00
CA LYS A 107 -0.28 16.43 9.74
C LYS A 107 1.23 16.20 9.87
N THR A 108 1.64 15.51 10.94
CA THR A 108 3.03 15.11 11.17
C THR A 108 3.24 13.63 10.80
N GLY A 109 4.50 13.18 10.74
CA GLY A 109 4.82 11.78 10.41
C GLY A 109 4.24 11.33 9.07
N ALA A 110 3.63 10.16 9.05
CA ALA A 110 2.97 9.61 7.87
C ALA A 110 1.85 10.52 7.34
N TYR A 111 1.10 11.19 8.23
CA TYR A 111 0.00 12.09 7.82
C TYR A 111 0.48 13.34 7.08
N ALA A 112 1.77 13.70 7.18
CA ALA A 112 2.36 14.78 6.37
C ALA A 112 2.32 14.46 4.86
N LEU A 113 2.29 13.18 4.47
CA LEU A 113 2.15 12.78 3.07
C LEU A 113 0.85 13.27 2.43
N MET A 114 -0.19 13.55 3.23
CA MET A 114 -1.45 14.11 2.73
C MET A 114 -1.31 15.56 2.26
N THR A 115 -0.38 16.33 2.83
CA THR A 115 -0.13 17.73 2.47
C THR A 115 0.93 17.88 1.38
N ALA A 116 1.55 16.76 0.96
CA ALA A 116 2.62 16.74 -0.02
C ALA A 116 2.26 17.41 -1.35
N GLU A 117 1.04 17.23 -1.86
CA GLU A 117 0.63 17.86 -3.12
C GLU A 117 0.57 19.38 -3.01
N GLN A 118 0.06 19.90 -1.88
CA GLN A 118 -0.02 21.34 -1.63
C GLN A 118 1.36 21.97 -1.43
N VAL A 119 2.28 21.28 -0.75
CA VAL A 119 3.61 21.79 -0.40
C VAL A 119 4.59 21.65 -1.57
N THR A 120 4.59 20.49 -2.23
CA THR A 120 5.61 20.12 -3.22
C THR A 120 5.10 20.13 -4.66
N GLY A 121 3.78 20.18 -4.88
CA GLY A 121 3.15 20.02 -6.19
C GLY A 121 3.05 18.58 -6.68
N TYR A 122 3.49 17.59 -5.88
CA TYR A 122 3.46 16.18 -6.24
C TYR A 122 2.63 15.37 -5.24
N LYS A 123 1.60 14.68 -5.76
CA LYS A 123 0.77 13.74 -4.99
C LYS A 123 1.45 12.37 -4.92
N PRO A 124 1.84 11.86 -3.74
CA PRO A 124 2.43 10.53 -3.60
C PRO A 124 1.44 9.41 -3.94
N ARG A 125 1.90 8.41 -4.69
CA ARG A 125 1.10 7.25 -5.15
C ARG A 125 1.57 5.93 -4.58
N ILE A 126 2.83 5.85 -4.18
CA ILE A 126 3.42 4.70 -3.52
C ILE A 126 3.92 5.19 -2.17
N LEU A 127 3.35 4.72 -1.07
CA LEU A 127 3.67 5.12 0.29
C LEU A 127 4.49 4.02 0.95
N ILE A 128 5.62 4.38 1.53
CA ILE A 128 6.54 3.47 2.21
C ILE A 128 7.05 4.08 3.52
N ALA A 129 7.20 3.22 4.53
CA ALA A 129 7.95 3.52 5.76
C ALA A 129 8.92 2.35 6.04
N PRO A 130 10.06 2.30 5.30
CA PRO A 130 10.99 1.18 5.35
C PRO A 130 11.52 0.95 6.77
N GLY A 131 11.38 -0.28 7.25
CA GLY A 131 11.86 -0.69 8.59
C GLY A 131 10.89 -0.38 9.73
N PHE A 132 9.78 0.31 9.46
CA PHE A 132 8.74 0.61 10.46
C PHE A 132 7.42 -0.13 10.22
N THR A 133 7.34 -0.93 9.15
CA THR A 133 6.13 -1.67 8.75
C THR A 133 6.18 -3.18 9.03
N SER A 134 7.37 -3.72 9.34
CA SER A 134 7.62 -5.15 9.55
C SER A 134 7.24 -5.67 10.94
N ASP A 135 7.37 -4.81 11.96
CA ASP A 135 7.35 -5.26 13.35
C ASP A 135 5.97 -5.07 13.96
N ARG A 136 5.49 -6.08 14.69
CA ARG A 136 4.32 -5.92 15.56
C ARG A 136 4.81 -5.36 16.89
N PRO A 137 4.28 -4.23 17.40
CA PRO A 137 4.65 -3.74 18.71
C PRO A 137 4.37 -4.81 19.78
N ALA A 138 5.20 -4.82 20.83
CA ALA A 138 5.10 -5.82 21.89
C ALA A 138 3.68 -5.86 22.49
N THR A 139 3.15 -7.07 22.63
CA THR A 139 1.74 -7.31 22.90
C THR A 139 1.30 -6.76 24.26
N GLY A 140 0.09 -6.19 24.28
CA GLY A 140 -0.65 -5.88 25.51
C GLY A 140 -1.62 -7.02 25.88
N ILE A 141 -2.27 -6.89 27.03
CA ILE A 141 -3.30 -7.82 27.48
C ILE A 141 -4.59 -7.55 26.72
N GLN A 142 -5.09 -8.54 25.97
CA GLN A 142 -6.35 -8.44 25.22
C GLN A 142 -7.56 -8.59 26.14
N ARG A 143 -7.50 -9.58 27.03
CA ARG A 143 -8.56 -9.88 27.98
C ARG A 143 -8.02 -10.65 29.18
N ILE A 144 -8.82 -10.66 30.24
CA ILE A 144 -8.54 -11.43 31.44
C ILE A 144 -9.76 -12.32 31.70
N ASP A 145 -9.57 -13.63 31.58
CA ASP A 145 -10.63 -14.62 31.74
C ASP A 145 -10.67 -15.07 33.22
N VAL A 146 -11.77 -14.78 33.92
CA VAL A 146 -11.96 -15.20 35.32
C VAL A 146 -12.15 -16.72 35.35
N THR A 147 -11.24 -17.41 36.04
CA THR A 147 -11.25 -18.87 36.18
C THR A 147 -12.04 -19.31 37.41
N ALA A 148 -11.96 -18.55 38.50
CA ALA A 148 -12.83 -18.68 39.66
C ALA A 148 -13.14 -17.28 40.22
N GLY A 149 -14.41 -16.95 40.46
CA GLY A 149 -14.81 -15.64 40.96
C GLY A 149 -14.57 -15.41 42.44
N GLY A 150 -14.16 -16.45 43.18
CA GLY A 150 -14.01 -16.40 44.64
C GLY A 150 -15.34 -16.16 45.38
N THR A 151 -15.25 -15.88 46.68
CA THR A 151 -16.41 -15.61 47.55
C THR A 151 -16.18 -14.41 48.48
N ASP A 152 -17.28 -13.86 48.99
CA ASP A 152 -17.34 -12.83 50.04
C ASP A 152 -16.74 -11.46 49.66
N TYR A 153 -16.66 -11.14 48.37
CA TYR A 153 -16.26 -9.80 47.94
C TYR A 153 -17.37 -8.79 48.18
N THR A 154 -17.09 -7.76 48.99
CA THR A 154 -18.02 -6.68 49.33
C THR A 154 -17.73 -5.39 48.57
N GLU A 155 -16.50 -5.25 48.07
CA GLU A 155 -16.03 -4.16 47.21
C GLU A 155 -15.11 -4.72 46.11
N ALA A 156 -15.01 -4.04 44.96
CA ALA A 156 -14.20 -4.49 43.82
C ALA A 156 -12.72 -4.66 44.22
N PRO A 157 -12.12 -5.86 44.10
CA PRO A 157 -10.70 -6.02 44.39
C PRO A 157 -9.86 -5.26 43.35
N THR A 158 -8.69 -4.82 43.77
CA THR A 158 -7.67 -4.26 42.87
C THR A 158 -7.06 -5.41 42.07
N VAL A 159 -6.90 -5.21 40.77
CA VAL A 159 -6.29 -6.18 39.86
C VAL A 159 -4.84 -5.80 39.65
N GLU A 160 -3.92 -6.60 40.19
CA GLU A 160 -2.49 -6.45 39.99
C GLU A 160 -2.02 -7.44 38.92
N LEU A 161 -1.24 -6.93 37.97
CA LEU A 161 -0.74 -7.67 36.82
C LEU A 161 0.79 -7.65 36.91
N ASP A 162 1.40 -8.82 37.04
CA ASP A 162 2.86 -8.94 37.09
C ASP A 162 3.53 -8.75 35.72
N GLY A 163 4.82 -9.02 35.63
CA GLY A 163 5.61 -8.79 34.43
C GLY A 163 6.30 -7.43 34.48
N ALA A 164 7.38 -7.28 33.73
CA ALA A 164 8.11 -6.03 33.60
C ALA A 164 7.82 -5.41 32.22
N PRO A 165 6.57 -4.92 31.98
CA PRO A 165 6.22 -4.31 30.71
C PRO A 165 6.86 -2.93 30.56
N THR A 166 6.96 -2.45 29.33
CA THR A 166 7.35 -1.07 29.02
C THR A 166 6.29 -0.09 29.52
N VAL A 167 5.01 -0.45 29.37
CA VAL A 167 3.84 0.29 29.90
C VAL A 167 2.93 -0.70 30.61
N ALA A 168 2.68 -0.48 31.90
CA ALA A 168 1.82 -1.35 32.70
C ALA A 168 0.38 -1.33 32.18
N ALA A 169 -0.27 -2.50 32.19
CA ALA A 169 -1.70 -2.62 31.92
C ALA A 169 -2.52 -2.23 33.16
N GLU A 170 -3.70 -1.64 32.93
CA GLU A 170 -4.69 -1.33 33.95
C GLU A 170 -5.95 -2.16 33.72
N ALA A 171 -6.49 -2.73 34.80
CA ALA A 171 -7.72 -3.51 34.76
C ALA A 171 -8.55 -3.29 36.03
N THR A 172 -9.87 -3.38 35.89
CA THR A 172 -10.83 -3.23 36.98
C THR A 172 -11.70 -4.47 37.10
N ALA A 173 -11.81 -5.03 38.31
CA ALA A 173 -12.69 -6.16 38.59
C ALA A 173 -14.15 -5.71 38.72
N VAL A 174 -15.07 -6.52 38.21
CA VAL A 174 -16.52 -6.36 38.36
C VAL A 174 -17.03 -7.46 39.29
N ILE A 175 -17.83 -7.08 40.29
CA ILE A 175 -18.44 -8.01 41.24
C ILE A 175 -19.93 -8.07 41.02
N GLU A 176 -20.47 -9.27 41.12
CA GLU A 176 -21.90 -9.50 41.29
C GLU A 176 -22.12 -10.60 42.33
N ASN A 177 -23.10 -10.43 43.22
CA ASN A 177 -23.47 -11.41 44.25
C ASN A 177 -22.31 -11.94 45.12
N GLY A 178 -21.30 -11.10 45.40
CA GLY A 178 -20.18 -11.47 46.27
C GLY A 178 -19.02 -12.21 45.58
N ALA A 179 -19.03 -12.33 44.25
CA ALA A 179 -17.96 -12.94 43.46
C ALA A 179 -17.52 -12.03 42.30
N VAL A 180 -16.26 -12.12 41.91
CA VAL A 180 -15.72 -11.46 40.71
C VAL A 180 -16.31 -12.16 39.47
N THR A 181 -17.11 -11.44 38.69
CA THR A 181 -17.77 -11.99 37.49
C THR A 181 -17.05 -11.64 36.19
N ALA A 182 -16.34 -10.52 36.16
CA ALA A 182 -15.53 -10.10 35.01
C ALA A 182 -14.35 -9.25 35.44
N VAL A 183 -13.33 -9.19 34.59
CA VAL A 183 -12.22 -8.23 34.71
C VAL A 183 -12.15 -7.44 33.42
N LEU A 184 -12.38 -6.13 33.52
CA LEU A 184 -12.34 -5.21 32.38
C LEU A 184 -10.95 -4.60 32.28
N VAL A 185 -10.27 -4.83 31.17
CA VAL A 185 -8.99 -4.19 30.87
C VAL A 185 -9.27 -2.76 30.38
N THR A 186 -8.86 -1.76 31.15
CA THR A 186 -9.04 -0.33 30.81
C THR A 186 -7.89 0.19 29.99
N GLN A 187 -6.66 -0.29 30.24
CA GLN A 187 -5.50 -0.05 29.41
C GLN A 187 -4.76 -1.38 29.21
N PRO A 188 -4.57 -1.86 27.96
CA PRO A 188 -3.95 -3.16 27.71
C PRO A 188 -2.45 -3.21 28.05
N GLY A 189 -1.80 -2.07 28.30
CA GLY A 189 -0.36 -1.97 28.47
C GLY A 189 0.42 -2.36 27.20
N LEU A 190 1.75 -2.34 27.29
CA LEU A 190 2.67 -2.67 26.19
C LEU A 190 3.95 -3.29 26.74
N GLY A 191 4.47 -4.32 26.08
CA GLY A 191 5.76 -4.93 26.46
C GLY A 191 5.68 -6.24 27.25
N TYR A 192 4.52 -6.91 27.27
CA TYR A 192 4.40 -8.20 27.94
C TYR A 192 5.01 -9.32 27.07
N ALA A 193 6.14 -9.88 27.51
CA ALA A 193 6.82 -11.00 26.84
C ALA A 193 6.12 -12.36 27.08
N ALA A 194 5.37 -12.47 28.18
CA ALA A 194 4.53 -13.60 28.54
C ALA A 194 3.25 -13.10 29.20
N ALA A 195 2.20 -13.91 29.19
CA ALA A 195 0.94 -13.57 29.86
C ALA A 195 1.20 -13.34 31.36
N PRO A 196 0.81 -12.19 31.92
CA PRO A 196 1.08 -11.90 33.32
C PRO A 196 0.17 -12.70 34.25
N THR A 197 0.67 -13.00 35.45
CA THR A 197 -0.13 -13.52 36.56
C THR A 197 -1.06 -12.43 37.04
N VAL A 198 -2.34 -12.77 37.15
CA VAL A 198 -3.38 -11.87 37.68
C VAL A 198 -3.55 -12.14 39.17
N THR A 199 -3.30 -11.13 39.99
CA THR A 199 -3.49 -11.20 41.44
C THR A 199 -4.58 -10.22 41.87
N PHE A 200 -5.53 -10.68 42.67
CA PHE A 200 -6.56 -9.82 43.25
C PHE A 200 -6.17 -9.44 44.67
N THR A 201 -6.15 -8.14 44.98
CA THR A 201 -5.85 -7.61 46.32
C THR A 201 -6.99 -6.71 46.81
N GLY A 202 -7.36 -6.83 48.10
CA GLY A 202 -8.47 -6.04 48.69
C GLY A 202 -9.87 -6.62 48.43
N GLY A 203 -10.92 -5.83 48.66
CA GLY A 203 -12.33 -6.22 48.40
C GLY A 203 -13.01 -7.12 49.44
N GLY A 204 -12.27 -7.62 50.44
CA GLY A 204 -12.79 -8.39 51.58
C GLY A 204 -13.12 -9.86 51.31
N GLY A 205 -13.01 -10.32 50.05
CA GLY A 205 -13.22 -11.71 49.63
C GLY A 205 -11.92 -12.51 49.48
N ALA A 206 -12.06 -13.79 49.12
CA ALA A 206 -10.95 -14.73 48.91
C ALA A 206 -11.12 -15.59 47.64
N ASP A 207 -10.05 -16.26 47.23
CA ASP A 207 -10.02 -17.32 46.21
C ASP A 207 -10.48 -16.94 44.79
N ALA A 208 -10.37 -15.66 44.41
CA ALA A 208 -10.55 -15.27 43.01
C ALA A 208 -9.29 -15.60 42.19
N THR A 209 -9.46 -16.20 41.01
CA THR A 209 -8.38 -16.52 40.07
C THR A 209 -8.78 -16.14 38.66
N ALA A 210 -7.83 -15.61 37.89
CA ALA A 210 -8.04 -15.23 36.49
C ALA A 210 -6.78 -15.45 35.67
N THR A 211 -6.93 -15.60 34.36
CA THR A 211 -5.84 -15.79 33.41
C THR A 211 -5.83 -14.66 32.40
N ALA A 212 -4.69 -13.98 32.26
CA ALA A 212 -4.51 -12.96 31.25
C ALA A 212 -4.21 -13.61 29.88
N VAL A 213 -4.80 -13.07 28.83
CA VAL A 213 -4.54 -13.48 27.44
C VAL A 213 -3.90 -12.30 26.71
N LEU A 214 -2.71 -12.51 26.16
CA LEU A 214 -2.04 -11.51 25.32
C LEU A 214 -2.71 -11.41 23.96
N GLY A 215 -2.89 -10.19 23.46
CA GLY A 215 -3.43 -9.94 22.13
C GLY A 215 -2.34 -9.70 21.10
N THR A 216 -2.54 -10.17 19.87
CA THR A 216 -1.73 -9.72 18.74
C THR A 216 -2.31 -8.42 18.16
N THR A 217 -1.46 -7.41 17.98
CA THR A 217 -1.83 -6.13 17.37
C THR A 217 -1.18 -6.01 15.99
N ALA A 218 -1.90 -5.39 15.06
CA ALA A 218 -1.36 -5.02 13.76
C ALA A 218 -0.26 -3.96 13.91
N ASN A 219 0.62 -3.83 12.91
CA ASN A 219 1.59 -2.74 12.92
C ASN A 219 0.85 -1.38 12.79
N PRO A 220 1.08 -0.43 13.72
CA PRO A 220 0.33 0.82 13.75
C PRO A 220 0.72 1.80 12.63
N VAL A 221 1.97 1.76 12.14
CA VAL A 221 2.43 2.55 10.99
C VAL A 221 1.74 2.08 9.72
N THR A 222 1.69 0.76 9.50
CA THR A 222 0.99 0.16 8.36
C THR A 222 -0.51 0.47 8.41
N ALA A 223 -1.14 0.40 9.59
CA ALA A 223 -2.53 0.80 9.76
C ALA A 223 -2.78 2.29 9.44
N ALA A 224 -1.90 3.20 9.90
CA ALA A 224 -2.01 4.62 9.56
C ALA A 224 -1.83 4.86 8.04
N LEU A 225 -0.82 4.23 7.44
CA LEU A 225 -0.55 4.35 6.01
C LEU A 225 -1.70 3.83 5.14
N THR A 226 -2.40 2.77 5.53
CA THR A 226 -3.55 2.26 4.76
C THR A 226 -4.72 3.25 4.77
N GLY A 227 -4.97 3.92 5.89
CA GLY A 227 -5.93 5.02 5.98
C GLY A 227 -5.57 6.19 5.08
N ILE A 228 -4.30 6.60 5.10
CA ILE A 228 -3.77 7.68 4.25
C ILE A 228 -3.84 7.30 2.76
N ALA A 229 -3.46 6.07 2.41
CA ALA A 229 -3.49 5.55 1.05
C ALA A 229 -4.90 5.55 0.46
N SER A 230 -5.91 5.21 1.26
CA SER A 230 -7.32 5.27 0.83
C SER A 230 -7.76 6.69 0.46
N GLN A 231 -7.30 7.70 1.21
CA GLN A 231 -7.61 9.11 0.93
C GLN A 231 -6.83 9.67 -0.26
N LEU A 232 -5.56 9.28 -0.40
CA LEU A 232 -4.72 9.71 -1.52
C LEU A 232 -4.96 8.90 -2.81
N ARG A 233 -5.77 7.84 -2.79
CA ARG A 233 -5.80 6.83 -3.87
C ARG A 233 -4.37 6.38 -4.22
N GLY A 234 -3.61 6.08 -3.17
CA GLY A 234 -2.23 5.61 -3.21
C GLY A 234 -2.11 4.16 -2.75
N TRP A 235 -0.89 3.62 -2.77
CA TRP A 235 -0.58 2.23 -2.42
C TRP A 235 0.46 2.15 -1.32
N VAL A 236 0.22 1.34 -0.30
CA VAL A 236 1.18 1.04 0.76
C VAL A 236 1.98 -0.19 0.37
N PHE A 237 3.30 -0.05 0.29
CA PHE A 237 4.20 -1.20 0.19
C PHE A 237 4.78 -1.44 1.59
N ALA A 238 4.27 -2.47 2.26
CA ALA A 238 4.63 -2.81 3.62
C ALA A 238 5.61 -3.98 3.65
N ASP A 239 6.53 -3.94 4.61
CA ASP A 239 7.49 -5.00 4.85
C ASP A 239 6.87 -6.08 5.74
N GLY A 240 7.20 -7.35 5.49
CA GLY A 240 6.86 -8.47 6.37
C GLY A 240 7.85 -8.61 7.52
N PRO A 241 7.55 -9.47 8.51
CA PRO A 241 8.39 -9.63 9.71
C PRO A 241 9.74 -10.28 9.43
N ASN A 242 9.97 -10.88 8.26
CA ASN A 242 11.25 -11.47 7.85
C ASN A 242 11.79 -12.59 8.78
N THR A 243 10.93 -13.20 9.61
CA THR A 243 11.29 -14.26 10.56
C THR A 243 10.94 -15.66 10.01
N THR A 244 9.65 -15.98 9.91
CA THR A 244 9.16 -17.28 9.44
C THR A 244 7.97 -17.12 8.49
N ASN A 245 7.69 -18.13 7.66
CA ASN A 245 6.50 -18.14 6.81
C ASN A 245 5.21 -18.02 7.63
N ALA A 246 5.13 -18.72 8.77
CA ALA A 246 3.97 -18.66 9.64
C ALA A 246 3.75 -17.25 10.21
N ALA A 247 4.84 -16.56 10.59
CA ALA A 247 4.78 -15.17 11.04
C ALA A 247 4.35 -14.23 9.92
N ALA A 248 4.83 -14.43 8.68
CA ALA A 248 4.43 -13.64 7.53
C ALA A 248 2.94 -13.84 7.17
N ILE A 249 2.46 -15.08 7.16
CA ILE A 249 1.03 -15.42 6.95
C ILE A 249 0.16 -14.80 8.04
N SER A 250 0.60 -14.92 9.30
CA SER A 250 -0.09 -14.26 10.42
C SER A 250 -0.12 -12.74 10.23
N ALA A 251 1.00 -12.10 9.87
CA ALA A 251 1.09 -10.66 9.66
C ALA A 251 0.17 -10.19 8.54
N ARG A 252 0.06 -10.96 7.44
CA ARG A 252 -0.92 -10.65 6.39
C ARG A 252 -2.35 -10.66 6.92
N GLY A 253 -2.69 -11.56 7.84
CA GLY A 253 -4.04 -11.70 8.41
C GLY A 253 -4.52 -10.46 9.18
N ASP A 254 -3.62 -9.55 9.55
CA ASP A 254 -3.95 -8.30 10.23
C ASP A 254 -4.55 -7.24 9.29
N TYR A 255 -4.43 -7.43 7.97
CA TYR A 255 -4.78 -6.42 6.96
C TYR A 255 -5.84 -6.93 5.98
N GLY A 256 -6.79 -6.04 5.64
CA GLY A 256 -7.86 -6.30 4.68
C GLY A 256 -8.00 -5.20 3.61
N SER A 257 -6.91 -4.51 3.26
CA SER A 257 -6.94 -3.32 2.40
C SER A 257 -6.59 -3.67 0.95
N ASP A 258 -7.41 -3.20 0.01
CA ASP A 258 -7.17 -3.28 -1.43
C ASP A 258 -5.97 -2.44 -1.93
N ARG A 259 -5.37 -1.64 -1.05
CA ARG A 259 -4.26 -0.71 -1.34
C ARG A 259 -2.99 -1.04 -0.57
N LEU A 260 -2.88 -2.26 -0.04
CA LEU A 260 -1.68 -2.72 0.65
C LEU A 260 -1.11 -3.97 -0.02
N MET A 261 0.21 -3.98 -0.17
CA MET A 261 0.97 -5.14 -0.63
C MET A 261 2.07 -5.44 0.39
N LEU A 262 2.12 -6.69 0.86
CA LEU A 262 3.09 -7.14 1.86
C LEU A 262 4.26 -7.85 1.18
N PHE A 263 5.48 -7.44 1.52
CA PHE A 263 6.72 -7.98 0.97
C PHE A 263 7.50 -8.78 2.02
N ASP A 264 7.62 -10.08 1.83
CA ASP A 264 8.43 -10.96 2.68
C ASP A 264 9.13 -12.01 1.79
N PRO A 265 10.45 -12.20 1.88
CA PRO A 265 11.41 -11.71 2.88
C PRO A 265 12.09 -10.38 2.48
N HIS A 266 12.92 -9.85 3.39
CA HIS A 266 13.80 -8.71 3.12
C HIS A 266 14.97 -9.06 2.19
N PRO A 267 15.44 -8.13 1.34
CA PRO A 267 16.67 -8.28 0.59
C PRO A 267 17.94 -8.17 1.46
N LEU A 268 18.98 -8.88 1.04
CA LEU A 268 20.36 -8.69 1.49
C LEU A 268 21.09 -7.81 0.49
N VAL A 269 21.82 -6.82 0.99
CA VAL A 269 22.57 -5.83 0.21
C VAL A 269 23.98 -5.71 0.77
N TRP A 270 24.96 -5.53 -0.11
CA TRP A 270 26.34 -5.26 0.31
C TRP A 270 26.46 -3.79 0.74
N ASP A 271 26.74 -3.57 2.03
CA ASP A 271 26.98 -2.25 2.59
C ASP A 271 28.48 -1.93 2.50
N THR A 272 28.84 -0.90 1.73
CA THR A 272 30.24 -0.47 1.55
C THR A 272 30.79 0.28 2.76
N GLY A 273 29.96 0.76 3.68
CA GLY A 273 30.42 1.40 4.91
C GLY A 273 30.89 0.38 5.95
N ASN A 274 30.22 -0.78 5.99
CA ASN A 274 30.49 -1.85 6.94
C ASN A 274 31.20 -3.07 6.32
N ASP A 275 31.48 -3.04 5.01
CA ASP A 275 32.08 -4.13 4.23
C ASP A 275 31.43 -5.50 4.49
N THR A 276 30.10 -5.52 4.61
CA THR A 276 29.34 -6.74 4.88
C THR A 276 27.96 -6.73 4.22
N ASN A 277 27.38 -7.91 4.07
CA ASN A 277 25.97 -8.04 3.70
C ASN A 277 25.09 -7.66 4.90
N VAL A 278 24.15 -6.75 4.66
CA VAL A 278 23.17 -6.35 5.66
C VAL A 278 21.77 -6.51 5.09
N THR A 279 20.84 -6.90 5.97
CA THR A 279 19.41 -6.94 5.67
C THR A 279 18.88 -5.52 5.54
N ARG A 280 18.06 -5.28 4.51
CA ARG A 280 17.34 -4.02 4.31
C ARG A 280 15.87 -4.27 4.03
N PRO A 281 14.95 -3.36 4.39
CA PRO A 281 13.53 -3.54 4.11
C PRO A 281 13.25 -3.63 2.60
N ALA A 282 12.28 -4.45 2.21
CA ALA A 282 11.95 -4.73 0.81
C ALA A 282 11.11 -3.61 0.15
N SER A 283 10.33 -2.87 0.94
CA SER A 283 9.38 -1.83 0.51
C SER A 283 10.03 -0.76 -0.36
N ALA A 284 11.23 -0.29 -0.01
CA ALA A 284 11.96 0.72 -0.80
C ALA A 284 12.38 0.20 -2.18
N TYR A 285 12.86 -1.05 -2.26
CA TYR A 285 13.20 -1.71 -3.53
C TYR A 285 11.94 -1.94 -4.37
N ALA A 286 10.86 -2.42 -3.76
CA ALA A 286 9.59 -2.63 -4.44
C ALA A 286 9.02 -1.32 -5.01
N ALA A 287 9.08 -0.22 -4.24
CA ALA A 287 8.64 1.10 -4.69
C ALA A 287 9.48 1.60 -5.88
N GLY A 288 10.80 1.43 -5.81
CA GLY A 288 11.70 1.75 -6.93
C GLY A 288 11.40 0.92 -8.19
N VAL A 289 11.17 -0.39 -8.04
CA VAL A 289 10.81 -1.26 -9.18
C VAL A 289 9.46 -0.85 -9.77
N GLN A 290 8.43 -0.59 -8.95
CA GLN A 290 7.13 -0.15 -9.48
C GLN A 290 7.23 1.21 -10.18
N ALA A 291 7.98 2.17 -9.63
CA ALA A 291 8.21 3.46 -10.29
C ALA A 291 8.95 3.30 -11.63
N TRP A 292 9.87 2.34 -11.71
CA TRP A 292 10.53 1.98 -12.97
C TRP A 292 9.57 1.35 -13.98
N VAL A 293 8.71 0.43 -13.54
CA VAL A 293 7.68 -0.20 -14.38
C VAL A 293 6.73 0.85 -14.94
N ASP A 294 6.24 1.75 -14.10
CA ASP A 294 5.32 2.82 -14.49
C ASP A 294 5.92 3.70 -15.61
N ASN A 295 7.20 4.07 -15.47
CA ASN A 295 7.89 4.92 -16.45
C ASN A 295 8.21 4.19 -17.76
N LYS A 296 8.49 2.87 -17.70
CA LYS A 296 8.92 2.09 -18.88
C LYS A 296 7.78 1.43 -19.63
N HIS A 297 6.79 0.95 -18.90
CA HIS A 297 5.70 0.10 -19.42
C HIS A 297 4.31 0.72 -19.22
N GLY A 298 4.15 1.63 -18.25
CA GLY A 298 2.86 2.22 -17.89
C GLY A 298 2.35 1.70 -16.54
N PHE A 299 1.45 2.45 -15.92
CA PHE A 299 0.92 2.18 -14.57
C PHE A 299 0.05 0.92 -14.45
N TRP A 300 -0.41 0.38 -15.59
CA TRP A 300 -1.18 -0.86 -15.68
C TRP A 300 -0.30 -2.12 -15.64
N TRP A 301 1.03 -1.98 -15.56
CA TRP A 301 1.93 -3.11 -15.37
C TRP A 301 2.31 -3.28 -13.89
N PRO A 302 2.33 -4.51 -13.37
CA PRO A 302 2.79 -4.77 -12.01
C PRO A 302 4.32 -4.89 -11.93
N LEU A 303 4.87 -4.65 -10.73
CA LEU A 303 6.28 -4.90 -10.38
C LEU A 303 6.69 -6.38 -10.41
N SER A 304 5.74 -7.31 -10.45
CA SER A 304 6.01 -8.75 -10.46
C SER A 304 6.82 -9.19 -11.68
N ASN A 305 7.67 -10.20 -11.50
CA ASN A 305 8.57 -10.77 -12.50
C ASN A 305 9.53 -9.75 -13.14
N ARG A 306 9.87 -8.68 -12.42
CA ARG A 306 10.86 -7.68 -12.82
C ARG A 306 12.17 -7.87 -12.06
N PRO A 307 13.32 -7.64 -12.71
CA PRO A 307 14.61 -7.72 -12.04
C PRO A 307 14.71 -6.64 -10.96
N VAL A 308 15.27 -7.01 -9.82
CA VAL A 308 15.60 -6.11 -8.71
C VAL A 308 17.11 -5.88 -8.72
N ASN A 309 17.52 -4.64 -8.93
CA ASN A 309 18.93 -4.26 -8.93
C ASN A 309 19.43 -3.99 -7.50
N GLY A 310 20.75 -4.07 -7.28
CA GLY A 310 21.37 -3.67 -6.01
C GLY A 310 21.22 -4.67 -4.86
N ILE A 311 20.58 -5.82 -5.08
CA ILE A 311 20.44 -6.87 -4.06
C ILE A 311 21.37 -8.06 -4.38
N VAL A 312 21.93 -8.65 -3.33
CA VAL A 312 22.83 -9.81 -3.42
C VAL A 312 22.17 -11.11 -3.00
N GLY A 313 21.00 -11.03 -2.36
CA GLY A 313 20.28 -12.17 -1.81
C GLY A 313 18.93 -11.77 -1.22
N ALA A 314 18.19 -12.77 -0.75
CA ALA A 314 17.10 -12.59 0.21
C ALA A 314 17.60 -13.07 1.57
N THR A 315 17.23 -12.40 2.65
CA THR A 315 17.66 -12.77 4.02
C THR A 315 17.22 -14.19 4.35
N ARG A 316 15.99 -14.53 3.95
CA ARG A 316 15.47 -15.88 4.00
C ARG A 316 15.31 -16.41 2.58
N PRO A 317 16.11 -17.38 2.11
CA PRO A 317 15.98 -17.88 0.75
C PRO A 317 14.65 -18.64 0.62
N ILE A 318 13.75 -18.13 -0.22
CA ILE A 318 12.46 -18.78 -0.50
C ILE A 318 12.64 -19.82 -1.60
N ALA A 319 12.25 -21.06 -1.33
CA ALA A 319 12.28 -22.11 -2.33
C ALA A 319 11.26 -21.83 -3.45
N PHE A 320 11.76 -21.70 -4.68
CA PHE A 320 10.97 -21.52 -5.90
C PHE A 320 11.33 -22.61 -6.92
N SER A 321 10.32 -23.33 -7.40
CA SER A 321 10.47 -24.31 -8.48
C SER A 321 9.33 -24.12 -9.49
N ILE A 322 9.64 -24.25 -10.77
CA ILE A 322 8.66 -24.06 -11.85
C ILE A 322 7.76 -25.30 -11.91
N GLY A 323 6.45 -25.10 -11.77
CA GLY A 323 5.46 -26.17 -11.86
C GLY A 323 5.22 -26.93 -10.56
N ASP A 324 5.89 -26.57 -9.47
CA ASP A 324 5.64 -27.14 -8.14
C ASP A 324 4.67 -26.26 -7.33
N ALA A 325 3.44 -26.78 -7.17
CA ALA A 325 2.40 -26.12 -6.37
C ALA A 325 2.71 -26.09 -4.87
N ASN A 326 3.62 -26.94 -4.38
CA ASN A 326 3.98 -27.00 -2.97
C ASN A 326 5.25 -26.19 -2.64
N SER A 327 5.75 -25.40 -3.59
CA SER A 327 6.88 -24.52 -3.35
C SER A 327 6.57 -23.49 -2.26
N GLU A 328 7.56 -23.16 -1.44
CA GLU A 328 7.44 -22.19 -0.35
C GLU A 328 6.96 -20.82 -0.86
N HIS A 329 7.44 -20.44 -2.05
CA HIS A 329 6.97 -19.29 -2.78
C HIS A 329 5.45 -19.32 -3.03
N ASN A 330 4.92 -20.47 -3.49
CA ASN A 330 3.50 -20.60 -3.81
C ASN A 330 2.65 -20.52 -2.54
N LEU A 331 3.11 -21.10 -1.42
CA LEU A 331 2.45 -20.97 -0.12
C LEU A 331 2.28 -19.50 0.30
N LEU A 332 3.34 -18.69 0.17
CA LEU A 332 3.29 -17.28 0.51
C LEU A 332 2.39 -16.49 -0.44
N ASN A 333 2.46 -16.74 -1.75
CA ASN A 333 1.64 -16.04 -2.72
C ASN A 333 0.14 -16.39 -2.65
N GLU A 334 -0.20 -17.64 -2.33
CA GLU A 334 -1.59 -18.04 -2.06
C GLU A 334 -2.17 -17.27 -0.88
N ASN A 335 -1.32 -16.93 0.10
CA ASN A 335 -1.66 -16.06 1.23
C ASN A 335 -1.48 -14.56 0.93
N GLU A 336 -1.34 -14.16 -0.35
CA GLU A 336 -1.22 -12.77 -0.82
C GLU A 336 0.05 -12.04 -0.36
N ILE A 337 1.14 -12.79 -0.16
CA ILE A 337 2.45 -12.24 0.24
C ILE A 337 3.38 -12.27 -0.96
N THR A 338 3.96 -11.12 -1.28
CA THR A 338 4.91 -10.99 -2.38
C THR A 338 6.31 -11.33 -1.92
N THR A 339 6.98 -12.18 -2.68
CA THR A 339 8.30 -12.72 -2.32
C THR A 339 9.37 -12.30 -3.31
N ILE A 340 10.63 -12.52 -2.93
CA ILE A 340 11.79 -12.38 -3.82
C ILE A 340 12.23 -13.77 -4.24
N ILE A 341 12.21 -14.05 -5.55
CA ILE A 341 12.69 -15.31 -6.14
C ILE A 341 14.01 -15.09 -6.87
N ARG A 342 14.76 -16.18 -7.08
CA ARG A 342 15.97 -16.19 -7.89
C ARG A 342 15.77 -17.00 -9.16
N LYS A 343 15.61 -16.31 -10.29
CA LYS A 343 15.56 -16.89 -11.65
C LYS A 343 15.99 -15.82 -12.65
N ASP A 344 17.12 -16.05 -13.33
CA ASP A 344 17.75 -15.08 -14.23
C ASP A 344 17.94 -13.72 -13.54
N GLY A 345 18.51 -13.75 -12.33
CA GLY A 345 18.59 -12.63 -11.39
C GLY A 345 17.56 -12.72 -10.26
N PHE A 346 17.56 -11.73 -9.38
CA PHE A 346 16.55 -11.60 -8.34
C PHE A 346 15.33 -10.84 -8.86
N ARG A 347 14.13 -11.32 -8.52
CA ARG A 347 12.87 -10.73 -8.98
C ARG A 347 11.85 -10.73 -7.87
N PHE A 348 11.05 -9.67 -7.78
CA PHE A 348 9.80 -9.75 -7.03
C PHE A 348 8.82 -10.65 -7.75
N PHE A 349 8.06 -11.44 -7.00
CA PHE A 349 7.08 -12.35 -7.54
C PHE A 349 5.87 -12.42 -6.62
N GLY A 350 4.80 -11.78 -7.07
CA GLY A 350 3.54 -11.59 -6.36
C GLY A 350 2.79 -10.39 -6.94
N LEU A 351 1.46 -10.49 -7.00
CA LEU A 351 0.61 -9.56 -7.78
C LEU A 351 -0.56 -9.00 -6.95
N ARG A 352 -0.86 -9.64 -5.82
CA ARG A 352 -2.10 -9.45 -5.07
C ARG A 352 -1.91 -8.42 -3.96
N SER A 353 -2.97 -7.66 -3.71
CA SER A 353 -3.16 -6.86 -2.50
C SER A 353 -3.65 -7.74 -1.35
N THR A 354 -3.74 -7.17 -0.14
CA THR A 354 -4.34 -7.84 1.02
C THR A 354 -5.86 -7.65 1.11
N GLY A 355 -6.49 -7.11 0.06
CA GLY A 355 -7.93 -6.86 0.01
C GLY A 355 -8.75 -8.14 0.02
N SER A 356 -9.89 -8.12 0.71
CA SER A 356 -10.80 -9.27 0.77
C SER A 356 -11.65 -9.45 -0.48
N ASP A 357 -11.78 -8.41 -1.31
CA ASP A 357 -12.59 -8.43 -2.53
C ASP A 357 -11.76 -8.98 -3.72
N PRO A 358 -12.13 -10.15 -4.29
CA PRO A 358 -11.41 -10.72 -5.41
C PRO A 358 -11.44 -9.87 -6.68
N LEU A 359 -12.41 -8.95 -6.83
CA LEU A 359 -12.52 -8.07 -8.01
C LEU A 359 -11.33 -7.10 -8.09
N TRP A 360 -10.85 -6.63 -6.94
CA TRP A 360 -9.78 -5.64 -6.83
C TRP A 360 -8.47 -6.24 -6.30
N ALA A 361 -8.33 -7.57 -6.39
CA ALA A 361 -7.19 -8.28 -5.83
C ALA A 361 -5.84 -7.84 -6.44
N PHE A 362 -5.79 -7.49 -7.74
CA PHE A 362 -4.53 -7.20 -8.42
C PHE A 362 -4.08 -5.75 -8.30
N LEU A 363 -2.80 -5.56 -8.00
CA LEU A 363 -2.11 -4.27 -7.97
C LEU A 363 -2.38 -3.44 -9.25
N SER A 364 -2.16 -4.03 -10.41
CA SER A 364 -2.28 -3.33 -11.69
C SER A 364 -3.71 -2.87 -11.99
N VAL A 365 -4.72 -3.68 -11.65
CA VAL A 365 -6.14 -3.38 -11.91
C VAL A 365 -6.56 -2.17 -11.08
N ARG A 366 -6.31 -2.21 -9.78
CA ARG A 366 -6.73 -1.15 -8.87
C ARG A 366 -5.90 0.14 -9.04
N ARG A 367 -4.59 0.05 -9.31
CA ARG A 367 -3.77 1.22 -9.71
C ARG A 367 -4.29 1.88 -10.98
N THR A 368 -4.67 1.10 -11.99
CA THR A 368 -5.20 1.62 -13.26
C THR A 368 -6.49 2.41 -13.03
N ALA A 369 -7.42 1.85 -12.24
CA ALA A 369 -8.64 2.55 -11.88
C ALA A 369 -8.36 3.86 -11.13
N ASP A 370 -7.50 3.82 -10.11
CA ASP A 370 -7.13 5.01 -9.31
C ASP A 370 -6.52 6.13 -10.19
N MET A 371 -5.68 5.78 -11.17
CA MET A 371 -5.10 6.77 -12.11
C MET A 371 -6.15 7.37 -13.05
N ILE A 372 -7.03 6.55 -13.62
CA ILE A 372 -8.08 7.04 -14.52
C ILE A 372 -9.00 8.03 -13.80
N MET A 373 -9.43 7.69 -12.59
CA MET A 373 -10.30 8.57 -11.78
C MET A 373 -9.63 9.92 -11.51
N ASP A 374 -8.38 9.92 -11.06
CA ASP A 374 -7.67 11.15 -10.74
C ASP A 374 -7.34 12.01 -11.96
N GLU A 375 -7.04 11.39 -13.10
CA GLU A 375 -6.78 12.12 -14.34
C GLU A 375 -8.03 12.82 -14.86
N ILE A 376 -9.18 12.15 -14.80
CA ILE A 376 -10.48 12.73 -15.15
C ILE A 376 -10.79 13.90 -14.21
N GLU A 377 -10.69 13.71 -12.89
CA GLU A 377 -10.96 14.78 -11.91
C GLU A 377 -10.04 15.99 -12.11
N ALA A 378 -8.74 15.78 -12.25
CA ALA A 378 -7.77 16.87 -12.42
C ALA A 378 -7.94 17.62 -13.76
N SER A 379 -8.45 16.95 -14.80
CA SER A 379 -8.55 17.52 -16.14
C SER A 379 -9.86 18.25 -16.43
N HIS A 380 -10.86 18.18 -15.54
CA HIS A 380 -12.20 18.77 -15.79
C HIS A 380 -12.51 20.01 -14.94
N LEU A 381 -11.53 20.57 -14.22
CA LEU A 381 -11.72 21.82 -13.47
C LEU A 381 -12.18 22.99 -14.36
N TRP A 382 -11.79 23.00 -15.64
CA TRP A 382 -12.21 24.03 -16.60
C TRP A 382 -13.73 24.06 -16.87
N ALA A 383 -14.42 22.94 -16.63
CA ALA A 383 -15.86 22.80 -16.87
C ALA A 383 -16.68 23.36 -15.70
N LEU A 384 -16.06 23.52 -14.52
CA LEU A 384 -16.68 24.15 -13.36
C LEU A 384 -16.97 25.63 -13.65
N ASP A 385 -18.05 26.16 -13.06
CA ASP A 385 -18.52 27.54 -13.19
C ASP A 385 -18.88 28.01 -14.61
N ARG A 386 -18.88 27.12 -15.60
CA ARG A 386 -19.39 27.42 -16.95
C ARG A 386 -20.92 27.39 -16.97
N PRO A 387 -21.57 28.27 -17.77
CA PRO A 387 -23.02 28.22 -17.92
C PRO A 387 -23.44 26.88 -18.52
N PHE A 388 -24.45 26.26 -17.91
CA PHE A 388 -24.99 25.00 -18.38
C PHE A 388 -25.48 25.13 -19.83
N SER A 389 -25.02 24.24 -20.70
CA SER A 389 -25.48 24.13 -22.08
C SER A 389 -25.36 22.68 -22.56
N GLN A 390 -26.20 22.29 -23.51
CA GLN A 390 -26.11 20.95 -24.13
C GLN A 390 -24.72 20.70 -24.74
N GLN A 391 -24.11 21.76 -25.30
CA GLN A 391 -22.77 21.70 -25.86
C GLN A 391 -21.72 21.38 -24.81
N LEU A 392 -21.76 22.03 -23.65
CA LEU A 392 -20.82 21.76 -22.54
C LEU A 392 -20.90 20.30 -22.08
N VAL A 393 -22.11 19.76 -21.89
CA VAL A 393 -22.29 18.36 -21.47
C VAL A 393 -21.71 17.40 -22.51
N ARG A 394 -21.97 17.65 -23.80
CA ARG A 394 -21.42 16.85 -24.90
C ARG A 394 -19.90 16.92 -24.94
N GLU A 395 -19.31 18.10 -24.74
CA GLU A 395 -17.86 18.29 -24.72
C GLU A 395 -17.19 17.52 -23.57
N ILE A 396 -17.80 17.50 -22.38
CA ILE A 396 -17.28 16.73 -21.25
C ILE A 396 -17.31 15.23 -21.56
N VAL A 397 -18.46 14.71 -22.02
CA VAL A 397 -18.59 13.28 -22.34
C VAL A 397 -17.65 12.85 -23.46
N GLU A 398 -17.51 13.65 -24.52
CA GLU A 398 -16.59 13.33 -25.63
C GLU A 398 -15.12 13.47 -25.22
N SER A 399 -14.78 14.40 -24.32
CA SER A 399 -13.45 14.53 -23.73
C SER A 399 -13.04 13.26 -22.97
N VAL A 400 -13.92 12.76 -22.09
CA VAL A 400 -13.67 11.52 -21.35
C VAL A 400 -13.57 10.32 -22.30
N ASN A 401 -14.50 10.19 -23.25
CA ASN A 401 -14.46 9.09 -24.22
C ASN A 401 -13.21 9.13 -25.12
N ALA A 402 -12.72 10.31 -25.51
CA ALA A 402 -11.48 10.43 -26.28
C ALA A 402 -10.26 9.96 -25.46
N TYR A 403 -10.23 10.26 -24.17
CA TYR A 403 -9.21 9.76 -23.25
C TYR A 403 -9.27 8.23 -23.10
N LEU A 404 -10.45 7.66 -22.84
CA LEU A 404 -10.63 6.21 -22.71
C LEU A 404 -10.21 5.46 -23.99
N ARG A 405 -10.53 6.00 -25.18
CA ARG A 405 -10.05 5.44 -26.46
C ARG A 405 -8.53 5.43 -26.54
N THR A 406 -7.86 6.45 -26.02
CA THR A 406 -6.38 6.50 -25.99
C THR A 406 -5.83 5.39 -25.10
N LEU A 407 -6.43 5.16 -23.93
CA LEU A 407 -6.04 4.07 -23.02
C LEU A 407 -6.26 2.67 -23.62
N ILE A 408 -7.33 2.48 -24.40
CA ILE A 408 -7.58 1.22 -25.12
C ILE A 408 -6.46 0.97 -26.14
N VAL A 409 -6.05 2.01 -26.89
CA VAL A 409 -4.96 1.90 -27.87
C VAL A 409 -3.62 1.61 -27.20
N GLU A 410 -3.37 2.18 -26.02
CA GLU A 410 -2.17 1.89 -25.22
C GLU A 410 -2.20 0.51 -24.54
N GLY A 411 -3.38 -0.12 -24.48
CA GLY A 411 -3.58 -1.40 -23.81
C GLY A 411 -3.63 -1.30 -22.27
N ALA A 412 -3.96 -0.14 -21.73
CA ALA A 412 -4.14 0.06 -20.29
C ALA A 412 -5.49 -0.51 -19.80
N ILE A 413 -6.53 -0.39 -20.63
CA ILE A 413 -7.87 -0.92 -20.38
C ILE A 413 -8.35 -1.74 -21.59
N VAL A 414 -9.20 -2.73 -21.34
CA VAL A 414 -9.85 -3.53 -22.39
C VAL A 414 -10.97 -2.73 -23.04
N GLY A 415 -11.73 -1.98 -22.24
CA GLY A 415 -12.84 -1.17 -22.67
C GLY A 415 -13.25 -0.13 -21.63
N GLY A 416 -14.07 0.82 -22.05
CA GLY A 416 -14.65 1.86 -21.20
C GLY A 416 -15.35 2.93 -22.05
N ALA A 417 -16.42 3.49 -21.51
CA ALA A 417 -17.24 4.52 -22.11
C ALA A 417 -17.81 5.45 -21.02
N ALA A 418 -17.97 6.73 -21.37
CA ALA A 418 -18.70 7.70 -20.56
C ALA A 418 -20.04 8.03 -21.20
N TRP A 419 -21.10 8.13 -20.38
CA TRP A 419 -22.45 8.45 -20.82
C TRP A 419 -23.19 9.31 -19.79
N LEU A 420 -24.27 9.96 -20.24
CA LEU A 420 -25.17 10.69 -19.37
C LEU A 420 -26.29 9.76 -18.91
N ASN A 421 -26.43 9.57 -17.60
CA ASN A 421 -27.51 8.79 -17.03
C ASN A 421 -28.68 9.72 -16.66
N PRO A 422 -29.88 9.56 -17.27
CA PRO A 422 -31.01 10.43 -16.98
C PRO A 422 -31.52 10.31 -15.54
N ASP A 423 -31.31 9.17 -14.88
CA ASP A 423 -31.84 8.92 -13.53
C ASP A 423 -31.19 9.83 -12.48
N PHE A 424 -29.89 10.14 -12.66
CA PHE A 424 -29.12 11.01 -11.77
C PHE A 424 -29.06 12.48 -12.22
N ASN A 425 -29.79 12.84 -13.29
CA ASN A 425 -29.83 14.20 -13.83
C ASN A 425 -31.28 14.71 -13.90
N GLN A 426 -31.97 14.63 -12.77
CA GLN A 426 -33.35 15.12 -12.64
C GLN A 426 -33.38 16.66 -12.66
N GLN A 427 -34.55 17.22 -12.98
CA GLN A 427 -34.74 18.68 -13.04
C GLN A 427 -34.33 19.38 -11.74
N SER A 428 -34.63 18.79 -10.59
CA SER A 428 -34.27 19.34 -9.27
C SER A 428 -32.75 19.48 -9.08
N ASP A 429 -31.97 18.53 -9.60
CA ASP A 429 -30.51 18.52 -9.49
C ASP A 429 -29.87 19.49 -10.48
N LEU A 430 -30.37 19.51 -11.72
CA LEU A 430 -29.88 20.42 -12.77
C LEU A 430 -30.15 21.88 -12.42
N VAL A 431 -31.30 22.21 -11.81
CA VAL A 431 -31.59 23.56 -11.32
C VAL A 431 -30.67 23.96 -10.16
N GLN A 432 -30.19 23.00 -9.38
CA GLN A 432 -29.16 23.20 -8.34
C GLN A 432 -27.73 23.24 -8.92
N GLY A 433 -27.56 23.14 -10.25
CA GLY A 433 -26.27 23.15 -10.91
C GLY A 433 -25.49 21.83 -10.77
N LYS A 434 -26.15 20.73 -10.39
CA LYS A 434 -25.52 19.40 -10.26
C LYS A 434 -25.67 18.64 -11.56
N LEU A 435 -24.55 18.15 -12.09
CA LEU A 435 -24.47 17.30 -13.28
C LEU A 435 -23.71 16.02 -12.93
N ALA A 436 -24.31 14.87 -13.18
CA ALA A 436 -23.68 13.55 -12.98
C ALA A 436 -23.37 12.92 -14.34
N ILE A 437 -22.15 12.42 -14.51
CA ILE A 437 -21.73 11.67 -15.70
C ILE A 437 -21.21 10.32 -15.22
N ASP A 438 -21.79 9.25 -15.75
CA ASP A 438 -21.36 7.90 -15.46
C ASP A 438 -20.29 7.48 -16.47
N PHE A 439 -19.34 6.67 -16.02
CA PHE A 439 -18.38 6.02 -16.89
C PHE A 439 -18.02 4.64 -16.36
N ASP A 440 -17.73 3.72 -17.27
CA ASP A 440 -17.18 2.41 -16.97
C ASP A 440 -15.75 2.27 -17.47
N ILE A 441 -15.01 1.37 -16.82
CA ILE A 441 -13.64 0.99 -17.20
C ILE A 441 -13.44 -0.49 -16.87
N GLU A 442 -12.71 -1.19 -17.73
CA GLU A 442 -12.22 -2.53 -17.48
C GLU A 442 -10.69 -2.55 -17.60
N PRO A 443 -9.96 -2.40 -16.48
CA PRO A 443 -8.50 -2.51 -16.47
C PRO A 443 -8.01 -3.89 -16.93
N VAL A 444 -6.85 -3.93 -17.59
CA VAL A 444 -6.27 -5.22 -18.00
C VAL A 444 -5.75 -6.00 -16.79
N ALA A 445 -6.33 -7.16 -16.52
CA ALA A 445 -5.85 -8.08 -15.48
C ALA A 445 -4.54 -8.78 -15.92
N PRO A 446 -3.56 -8.95 -15.01
CA PRO A 446 -2.33 -9.66 -15.32
C PRO A 446 -2.59 -11.17 -15.40
N ILE A 447 -1.84 -11.87 -16.26
CA ILE A 447 -1.88 -13.33 -16.33
C ILE A 447 -1.10 -13.89 -15.13
N GLU A 448 -1.82 -14.29 -14.09
CA GLU A 448 -1.22 -14.90 -12.89
C GLU A 448 -0.83 -16.37 -13.10
N ARG A 449 -1.63 -17.14 -13.87
CA ARG A 449 -1.38 -18.56 -14.15
C ARG A 449 -1.57 -18.89 -15.63
N LEU A 450 -0.49 -19.34 -16.27
CA LEU A 450 -0.51 -19.87 -17.63
C LEU A 450 -0.42 -21.40 -17.60
N THR A 451 -1.42 -22.11 -18.14
CA THR A 451 -1.44 -23.57 -18.19
C THR A 451 -1.38 -24.06 -19.63
N PHE A 452 -0.29 -24.74 -19.99
CA PHE A 452 -0.19 -25.46 -21.25
C PHE A 452 -0.75 -26.88 -21.09
N ARG A 453 -1.63 -27.30 -22.00
CA ARG A 453 -2.18 -28.66 -22.02
C ARG A 453 -1.61 -29.40 -23.22
N VAL A 454 -0.84 -30.45 -22.97
CA VAL A 454 -0.26 -31.30 -24.02
C VAL A 454 -1.23 -32.42 -24.36
N HIS A 455 -1.52 -32.59 -25.64
CA HIS A 455 -2.29 -33.72 -26.16
C HIS A 455 -1.37 -34.56 -27.05
N ARG A 456 -1.29 -35.86 -26.77
CA ARG A 456 -0.62 -36.79 -27.68
C ARG A 456 -1.52 -36.97 -28.90
N ASN A 457 -1.00 -36.70 -30.10
CA ASN A 457 -1.70 -36.97 -31.35
C ASN A 457 -1.06 -38.17 -32.08
N PRO A 458 -1.65 -39.37 -32.03
CA PRO A 458 -1.14 -40.55 -32.72
C PRO A 458 -1.23 -40.47 -34.26
N GLU A 459 -2.04 -39.57 -34.83
CA GLU A 459 -2.20 -39.43 -36.28
C GLU A 459 -0.90 -39.04 -36.99
N TYR A 460 0.03 -38.40 -36.27
CA TYR A 460 1.38 -38.12 -36.79
C TYR A 460 2.16 -39.39 -37.13
N TYR A 461 1.90 -40.53 -36.48
CA TYR A 461 2.52 -41.80 -36.88
C TYR A 461 1.98 -42.30 -38.22
N THR A 462 0.69 -42.12 -38.48
CA THR A 462 0.09 -42.49 -39.77
C THR A 462 0.69 -41.66 -40.90
N ALA A 463 0.78 -40.34 -40.71
CA ALA A 463 1.40 -39.45 -41.70
C ALA A 463 2.88 -39.78 -41.93
N ALA A 464 3.64 -40.10 -40.88
CA ALA A 464 5.05 -40.50 -41.00
C ALA A 464 5.21 -41.83 -41.74
N ILE A 465 4.33 -42.81 -41.50
CA ILE A 465 4.35 -44.09 -42.23
C ILE A 465 4.01 -43.86 -43.71
N GLU A 466 3.02 -43.03 -44.02
CA GLU A 466 2.66 -42.68 -45.41
C GLU A 466 3.82 -42.01 -46.15
N GLU A 467 4.57 -41.14 -45.48
CA GLU A 467 5.78 -40.51 -46.03
C GLU A 467 6.88 -41.54 -46.29
N ILE A 468 7.17 -42.43 -45.33
CA ILE A 468 8.16 -43.51 -45.51
C ILE A 468 7.76 -44.45 -46.67
N VAL A 469 6.47 -44.80 -46.77
CA VAL A 469 5.96 -45.64 -47.87
C VAL A 469 6.15 -44.94 -49.21
N ARG A 470 5.96 -43.62 -49.29
CA ARG A 470 6.20 -42.84 -50.50
C ARG A 470 7.68 -42.83 -50.89
N ASP A 471 8.58 -42.62 -49.93
CA ASP A 471 10.02 -42.59 -50.18
C ASP A 471 10.58 -43.96 -50.59
N LEU A 472 10.04 -45.06 -50.06
CA LEU A 472 10.42 -46.43 -50.45
C LEU A 472 9.89 -46.83 -51.85
N ALA A 473 8.89 -46.12 -52.37
CA ALA A 473 8.30 -46.38 -53.69
C ALA A 473 8.95 -45.58 -54.83
N ALA A 474 9.81 -44.60 -54.49
CA ALA A 474 10.65 -43.84 -55.43
C ALA A 474 12.00 -44.54 -55.64
#